data_AF-A0A6B2ZAV1-F1
#
_entry.id   AF-A0A6B2ZAV1-F1
#
_cell.length_a   1.000
_cell.length_b   1.000
_cell.length_c   1.000
_cell.angle_alpha   90.00
_cell.angle_beta   90.00
_cell.angle_gamma   90.00
#
_symmetry.space_group_name_H-M   'P 1'
#
loop_
_entity.id
_entity.type
_entity.pdbx_description
1 polymer ?
#
loop_
_entity_poly.entity_id
_entity_poly.type
_entity_poly.pdbx_seq_one_letter_code
_entity_poly.pdbx_strand_id
1 'polypeptide(L)'
;MTERPPSAVEGHGGDQLTAWLMSLVRNREYGKLAELRRTKPTDSHIRAGWYAPEEHREVYEKVAFLFGVYHQGAAVPQRGRGSLGAAARRIGDGSGRGPDNPGAQRLLSRVVASRRLPWRHLQHTITRLRACEQPPPSWSRLTVDLTRWHDRKARIPYLWTVDFHEPPTRSRSAKADRSATTAGGGTNDQSTRKDTST
;
A
#
# COMPACT_ATOMS: atom_id res chain seq x y z
N MET A 1 -8.35 37.37 -18.34
CA MET A 1 -8.86 36.22 -17.56
C MET A 1 -7.82 35.12 -17.67
N THR A 2 -6.99 34.97 -16.63
CA THR A 2 -5.86 34.03 -16.62
C THR A 2 -6.30 32.79 -15.85
N GLU A 3 -6.49 31.67 -16.54
CA GLU A 3 -6.81 30.38 -15.93
C GLU A 3 -5.65 29.94 -15.02
N ARG A 4 -5.95 29.73 -13.75
CA ARG A 4 -5.01 29.21 -12.74
C ARG A 4 -4.89 27.70 -12.93
N PRO A 5 -3.68 27.13 -13.07
CA PRO A 5 -3.54 25.68 -13.22
C PRO A 5 -3.94 24.96 -11.92
N PRO A 6 -4.82 23.95 -11.97
CA PRO A 6 -5.16 23.14 -10.81
C PRO A 6 -4.16 21.99 -10.66
N SER A 7 -3.04 22.15 -9.95
CA SER A 7 -2.10 21.01 -9.83
C SER A 7 -1.09 20.94 -8.67
N ALA A 8 -0.96 21.95 -7.79
CA ALA A 8 0.00 21.83 -6.68
C ALA A 8 -0.66 21.57 -5.32
N VAL A 9 -1.80 22.21 -5.02
CA VAL A 9 -2.37 22.24 -3.67
C VAL A 9 -3.02 20.90 -3.26
N GLU A 10 -3.60 20.16 -4.21
CA GLU A 10 -4.34 18.92 -3.94
C GLU A 10 -3.48 17.77 -3.38
N GLY A 11 -2.20 17.69 -3.78
CA GLY A 11 -1.29 16.63 -3.30
C GLY A 11 -0.77 16.86 -1.87
N HIS A 12 -0.68 18.12 -1.44
CA HIS A 12 -0.06 18.48 -0.16
C HIS A 12 -0.93 18.10 1.04
N GLY A 13 -2.25 18.22 0.93
CA GLY A 13 -3.18 17.89 2.01
C GLY A 13 -3.11 16.41 2.42
N GLY A 14 -3.09 15.49 1.45
CA GLY A 14 -3.02 14.05 1.72
C GLY A 14 -1.74 13.63 2.44
N ASP A 15 -0.61 14.24 2.09
CA ASP A 15 0.66 13.99 2.77
C ASP A 15 0.70 14.61 4.18
N GLN A 16 0.15 15.81 4.38
CA GLN A 16 0.02 16.43 5.70
C GLN A 16 -0.88 15.61 6.63
N LEU A 17 -2.05 15.17 6.14
CA LEU A 17 -2.93 14.25 6.85
C LEU A 17 -2.17 12.99 7.26
N THR A 18 -1.45 12.37 6.32
CA THR A 18 -0.67 11.15 6.58
C THR A 18 0.40 11.40 7.63
N ALA A 19 1.15 12.49 7.55
CA ALA A 19 2.18 12.84 8.52
C ALA A 19 1.61 13.00 9.93
N TRP A 20 0.46 13.66 10.06
CA TRP A 20 -0.25 13.81 11.32
C TRP A 20 -0.76 12.47 11.86
N LEU A 21 -1.42 11.64 11.05
CA LEU A 21 -1.89 10.31 11.47
C LEU A 21 -0.75 9.41 11.94
N MET A 22 0.39 9.43 11.24
CA MET A 22 1.58 8.70 11.63
C MET A 22 2.15 9.21 12.96
N SER A 23 2.05 10.51 13.25
CA SER A 23 2.45 11.07 14.54
C SER A 23 1.60 10.55 15.70
N LEU A 24 0.30 10.30 15.50
CA LEU A 24 -0.58 9.76 16.54
C LEU A 24 -0.12 8.38 17.01
N VAL A 25 0.29 7.52 16.08
CA VAL A 25 0.81 6.17 16.40
C VAL A 25 2.18 6.27 17.06
N ARG A 26 3.09 7.11 16.53
CA ARG A 26 4.44 7.30 17.11
C ARG A 26 4.39 7.82 18.55
N ASN A 27 3.51 8.79 18.80
CA ASN A 27 3.34 9.43 20.10
C ASN A 27 2.44 8.63 21.03
N ARG A 28 1.95 7.45 20.59
CA ARG A 28 1.05 6.58 21.36
C ARG A 28 -0.23 7.29 21.83
N GLU A 29 -0.78 8.15 20.98
CA GLU A 29 -2.04 8.87 21.24
C GLU A 29 -3.25 7.94 21.02
N TYR A 30 -3.32 6.86 21.81
CA TYR A 30 -4.31 5.79 21.64
C TYR A 30 -5.76 6.26 21.81
N GLY A 31 -5.98 7.32 22.60
CA GLY A 31 -7.30 7.96 22.72
C GLY A 31 -7.80 8.50 21.38
N LYS A 32 -6.96 9.28 20.66
CA LYS A 32 -7.31 9.82 19.35
C LYS A 32 -7.43 8.73 18.29
N LEU A 33 -6.58 7.70 18.34
CA LEU A 33 -6.71 6.52 17.46
C LEU A 33 -8.00 5.72 17.74
N ALA A 34 -8.45 5.67 18.99
CA ALA A 34 -9.73 5.05 19.36
C ALA A 34 -10.92 5.89 18.87
N GLU A 35 -10.83 7.21 18.97
CA GLU A 35 -11.84 8.12 18.42
C GLU A 35 -11.99 7.98 16.91
N LEU A 36 -10.89 7.92 16.15
CA LEU A 36 -10.91 7.74 14.69
C LEU A 36 -11.59 6.44 14.25
N ARG A 37 -11.72 5.43 15.13
CA ARG A 37 -12.42 4.17 14.80
C ARG A 37 -13.92 4.24 15.02
N ARG A 38 -14.44 5.34 15.59
CA ARG A 38 -15.88 5.50 15.83
C ARG A 38 -16.59 5.84 14.52
N THR A 39 -17.80 5.31 14.36
CA THR A 39 -18.61 5.56 13.16
C THR A 39 -19.21 6.97 13.12
N LYS A 40 -19.40 7.58 14.30
CA LYS A 40 -19.84 8.97 14.45
C LYS A 40 -18.62 9.91 14.38
N PRO A 41 -18.76 11.09 13.74
CA PRO A 41 -17.71 12.12 13.76
C PRO A 41 -17.30 12.47 15.19
N THR A 42 -16.00 12.68 15.38
CA THR A 42 -15.37 13.12 16.63
C THR A 42 -14.41 14.27 16.33
N ASP A 43 -13.85 14.90 17.35
CA ASP A 43 -12.84 15.95 17.19
C ASP A 43 -11.65 15.49 16.35
N SER A 44 -11.21 14.24 16.53
CA SER A 44 -10.15 13.64 15.70
C SER A 44 -10.54 13.54 14.22
N HIS A 45 -11.81 13.26 13.90
CA HIS A 45 -12.30 13.30 12.51
C HIS A 45 -12.31 14.73 11.99
N ILE A 46 -12.91 15.66 12.73
CA ILE A 46 -13.00 17.08 12.34
C ILE A 46 -11.60 17.65 12.07
N ARG A 47 -10.61 17.29 12.89
CA ARG A 47 -9.20 17.64 12.70
C ARG A 47 -8.61 17.05 11.42
N ALA A 48 -8.92 15.80 11.09
CA ALA A 48 -8.51 15.21 9.82
C ALA A 48 -9.08 15.97 8.62
N GLY A 49 -10.34 16.40 8.71
CA GLY A 49 -11.01 17.18 7.67
C GLY A 49 -10.34 18.52 7.37
N TRP A 50 -9.70 19.17 8.36
CA TRP A 50 -9.02 20.46 8.17
C TRP A 50 -7.78 20.40 7.26
N TYR A 51 -7.25 19.22 6.94
CA TYR A 51 -6.19 19.08 5.94
C TYR A 51 -6.73 19.07 4.49
N ALA A 52 -8.05 19.09 4.31
CA ALA A 52 -8.70 19.08 3.01
C ALA A 52 -9.18 20.48 2.58
N PRO A 53 -9.28 20.73 1.27
CA PRO A 53 -10.26 21.68 0.74
C PRO A 53 -11.68 21.34 1.24
N GLU A 54 -12.55 22.35 1.33
CA GLU A 54 -13.88 22.23 1.94
C GLU A 54 -14.73 21.15 1.26
N GLU A 55 -14.67 21.06 -0.06
CA GLU A 55 -15.37 20.08 -0.89
C GLU A 55 -14.90 18.62 -0.70
N HIS A 56 -13.76 18.41 -0.04
CA HIS A 56 -13.13 17.09 0.13
C HIS A 56 -13.00 16.66 1.59
N ARG A 57 -13.56 17.45 2.52
CA ARG A 57 -13.47 17.23 3.96
C ARG A 57 -13.88 15.82 4.38
N GLU A 58 -15.01 15.33 3.87
CA GLU A 58 -15.51 13.98 4.17
C GLU A 58 -14.50 12.89 3.77
N VAL A 59 -13.82 13.04 2.63
CA VAL A 59 -12.84 12.04 2.15
C VAL A 59 -11.70 11.90 3.14
N TYR A 60 -11.17 13.02 3.65
CA TYR A 60 -10.07 13.04 4.59
C TYR A 60 -10.47 12.45 5.95
N GLU A 61 -11.68 12.78 6.43
CA GLU A 61 -12.27 12.18 7.63
C GLU A 61 -12.39 10.66 7.52
N LYS A 62 -12.91 10.17 6.38
CA LYS A 62 -13.08 8.73 6.15
C LYS A 62 -11.76 8.01 5.94
N VAL A 63 -10.75 8.63 5.34
CA VAL A 63 -9.40 8.06 5.27
C VAL A 63 -8.77 7.96 6.67
N ALA A 64 -8.94 8.98 7.52
CA ALA A 64 -8.49 8.91 8.92
C ALA A 64 -9.19 7.78 9.69
N PHE A 65 -10.48 7.54 9.44
CA PHE A 65 -11.19 6.38 9.97
C PHE A 65 -10.56 5.05 9.52
N LEU A 66 -10.29 4.88 8.22
CA LEU A 66 -9.63 3.68 7.70
C LEU A 66 -8.22 3.47 8.28
N PHE A 67 -7.47 4.56 8.47
CA PHE A 67 -6.18 4.53 9.13
C PHE A 67 -6.29 4.02 10.57
N GLY A 68 -7.28 4.53 11.32
CA GLY A 68 -7.56 4.10 12.69
C GLY A 68 -7.91 2.61 12.77
N VAL A 69 -8.73 2.12 11.83
CA VAL A 69 -9.08 0.70 11.73
C VAL A 69 -7.84 -0.17 11.47
N TYR A 70 -6.95 0.23 10.55
CA TYR A 70 -5.74 -0.51 10.25
C TYR A 70 -4.77 -0.55 11.43
N HIS A 71 -4.54 0.58 12.09
CA HIS A 71 -3.58 0.72 13.18
C HIS A 71 -4.16 0.39 14.56
N GLN A 72 -5.33 -0.25 14.64
CA GLN A 72 -5.87 -0.73 15.91
C GLN A 72 -4.86 -1.65 16.61
N GLY A 73 -4.37 -1.22 17.78
CA GLY A 73 -3.38 -1.96 18.57
C GLY A 73 -1.99 -2.06 17.92
N ALA A 74 -1.71 -1.30 16.87
CA ALA A 74 -0.41 -1.31 16.22
C ALA A 74 0.60 -0.44 16.99
N ALA A 75 1.79 -0.97 17.24
CA ALA A 75 2.89 -0.23 17.88
C ALA A 75 3.74 0.57 16.89
N VAL A 76 3.76 0.16 15.62
CA VAL A 76 4.59 0.77 14.57
C VAL A 76 3.70 1.41 13.51
N PRO A 77 3.91 2.69 13.19
CA PRO A 77 3.15 3.35 12.14
C PRO A 77 3.54 2.84 10.75
N GLN A 78 2.57 2.59 9.88
CA GLN A 78 2.81 2.19 8.50
C GLN A 78 2.23 3.22 7.52
N ARG A 79 3.13 3.88 6.76
CA ARG A 79 2.73 4.85 5.71
C ARG A 79 1.99 4.17 4.55
N GLY A 80 2.25 2.89 4.36
CA GLY A 80 1.76 2.10 3.25
C GLY A 80 2.48 2.39 1.94
N ARG A 81 2.14 1.63 0.91
CA ARG A 81 2.72 1.78 -0.45
C ARG A 81 1.75 1.32 -1.53
N GLY A 82 1.87 1.97 -2.69
CA GLY A 82 1.07 1.69 -3.87
C GLY A 82 -0.38 2.15 -3.74
N SER A 83 -1.18 1.86 -4.77
CA SER A 83 -2.63 2.04 -4.75
C SER A 83 -3.32 0.99 -3.88
N LEU A 84 -4.64 1.13 -3.72
CA LEU A 84 -5.44 0.06 -3.10
C LEU A 84 -5.38 -1.24 -3.91
N GLY A 85 -5.34 -1.17 -5.25
CA GLY A 85 -5.19 -2.34 -6.12
C GLY A 85 -3.89 -3.11 -5.85
N ALA A 86 -2.77 -2.38 -5.84
CA ALA A 86 -1.46 -2.94 -5.52
C ALA A 86 -1.40 -3.49 -4.07
N ALA A 87 -2.13 -2.87 -3.14
CA ALA A 87 -2.25 -3.38 -1.78
C ALA A 87 -3.07 -4.66 -1.72
N ALA A 88 -4.26 -4.67 -2.31
CA ALA A 88 -5.16 -5.81 -2.36
C ALA A 88 -4.52 -7.03 -3.03
N ARG A 89 -3.61 -6.82 -3.99
CA ARG A 89 -2.82 -7.88 -4.62
C ARG A 89 -2.00 -8.70 -3.62
N ARG A 90 -1.61 -8.10 -2.49
CA ARG A 90 -0.85 -8.79 -1.43
C ARG A 90 -1.72 -9.66 -0.54
N ILE A 91 -3.05 -9.51 -0.58
CA ILE A 91 -3.98 -10.31 0.22
C ILE A 91 -3.92 -11.77 -0.23
N GLY A 92 -3.78 -12.66 0.74
CA GLY A 92 -3.64 -14.10 0.56
C GLY A 92 -2.47 -14.64 1.38
N ASP A 93 -2.21 -15.93 1.23
CA ASP A 93 -1.14 -16.65 1.93
C ASP A 93 -0.21 -17.33 0.90
N GLY A 94 0.56 -18.34 1.32
CA GLY A 94 1.47 -19.07 0.43
C GLY A 94 0.77 -19.90 -0.66
N SER A 95 -0.54 -20.16 -0.53
CA SER A 95 -1.33 -20.97 -1.48
C SER A 95 -1.93 -20.15 -2.64
N GLY A 96 -2.00 -18.83 -2.50
CA GLY A 96 -2.50 -17.93 -3.54
C GLY A 96 -2.68 -16.51 -3.03
N ARG A 97 -2.34 -15.52 -3.87
CA ARG A 97 -2.43 -14.09 -3.56
C ARG A 97 -3.02 -13.30 -4.71
N GLY A 98 -3.64 -12.17 -4.38
CA GLY A 98 -4.13 -11.22 -5.37
C GLY A 98 -5.11 -11.86 -6.34
N PRO A 99 -4.90 -11.79 -7.66
CA PRO A 99 -5.79 -12.40 -8.66
C PRO A 99 -6.01 -13.91 -8.46
N ASP A 100 -5.01 -14.63 -7.94
CA ASP A 100 -5.10 -16.07 -7.70
C ASP A 100 -5.88 -16.41 -6.42
N ASN A 101 -6.24 -15.40 -5.62
CA ASN A 101 -7.04 -15.55 -4.41
C ASN A 101 -8.48 -15.04 -4.66
N PRO A 102 -9.50 -15.93 -4.72
CA PRO A 102 -10.88 -15.54 -4.97
C PRO A 102 -11.44 -14.55 -3.95
N GLY A 103 -10.96 -14.60 -2.71
CA GLY A 103 -11.33 -13.66 -1.65
C GLY A 103 -10.82 -12.25 -1.95
N ALA A 104 -9.55 -12.11 -2.33
CA ALA A 104 -8.94 -10.84 -2.70
C ALA A 104 -9.61 -10.25 -3.95
N GLN A 105 -9.86 -11.08 -4.97
CA GLN A 105 -10.54 -10.67 -6.20
C GLN A 105 -11.96 -10.14 -5.90
N ARG A 106 -12.74 -10.82 -5.05
CA ARG A 106 -14.08 -10.37 -4.65
C ARG A 106 -14.05 -9.03 -3.89
N LEU A 107 -13.07 -8.83 -3.01
CA LEU A 107 -12.92 -7.57 -2.28
C LEU A 107 -12.70 -6.41 -3.23
N LEU A 108 -11.73 -6.53 -4.13
CA LEU A 108 -11.43 -5.45 -5.08
C LEU A 108 -12.58 -5.24 -6.07
N SER A 109 -13.17 -6.31 -6.59
CA SER A 109 -14.29 -6.23 -7.55
C SER A 109 -15.45 -5.39 -7.00
N ARG A 110 -15.79 -5.55 -5.71
CA ARG A 110 -16.84 -4.76 -5.06
C ARG A 110 -16.48 -3.29 -4.88
N VAL A 111 -15.19 -3.00 -4.68
CA VAL A 111 -14.69 -1.62 -4.60
C VAL A 111 -14.80 -0.94 -5.96
N VAL A 112 -14.24 -1.55 -7.01
CA VAL A 112 -14.15 -0.93 -8.34
C VAL A 112 -15.47 -0.89 -9.09
N ALA A 113 -16.43 -1.77 -8.77
CA ALA A 113 -17.77 -1.74 -9.36
C ALA A 113 -18.67 -0.61 -8.81
N SER A 114 -18.24 0.12 -7.77
CA SER A 114 -19.09 1.13 -7.14
C SER A 114 -19.06 2.47 -7.86
N ARG A 115 -20.24 3.02 -8.15
CA ARG A 115 -20.38 4.38 -8.71
C ARG A 115 -20.19 5.48 -7.67
N ARG A 116 -20.48 5.19 -6.40
CA ARG A 116 -20.28 6.09 -5.25
C ARG A 116 -18.99 5.70 -4.54
N LEU A 117 -18.49 6.55 -3.65
CA LEU A 117 -17.35 6.21 -2.80
C LEU A 117 -17.66 4.93 -1.98
N PRO A 118 -16.90 3.84 -2.16
CA PRO A 118 -17.26 2.52 -1.64
C PRO A 118 -16.80 2.30 -0.19
N TRP A 119 -17.18 3.19 0.73
CA TRP A 119 -16.66 3.23 2.11
C TRP A 119 -16.66 1.89 2.84
N ARG A 120 -17.79 1.15 2.79
CA ARG A 120 -17.90 -0.18 3.43
C ARG A 120 -16.91 -1.19 2.84
N HIS A 121 -16.75 -1.18 1.51
CA HIS A 121 -15.85 -2.12 0.84
C HIS A 121 -14.37 -1.75 1.03
N LEU A 122 -14.06 -0.46 1.12
CA LEU A 122 -12.73 0.03 1.51
C LEU A 122 -12.39 -0.46 2.92
N GLN A 123 -13.29 -0.26 3.89
CA GLN A 123 -13.09 -0.75 5.25
C GLN A 123 -12.85 -2.26 5.28
N HIS A 124 -13.68 -3.07 4.60
CA HIS A 124 -13.47 -4.51 4.54
C HIS A 124 -12.09 -4.87 3.95
N THR A 125 -11.66 -4.18 2.88
CA THR A 125 -10.35 -4.42 2.25
C THR A 125 -9.20 -4.09 3.20
N ILE A 126 -9.27 -2.95 3.90
CA ILE A 126 -8.26 -2.52 4.88
C ILE A 126 -8.20 -3.47 6.07
N THR A 127 -9.35 -3.89 6.61
CA THR A 127 -9.41 -4.90 7.68
C THR A 127 -8.78 -6.21 7.24
N ARG A 128 -9.00 -6.64 5.99
CA ARG A 128 -8.40 -7.87 5.45
C ARG A 128 -6.90 -7.75 5.23
N LEU A 129 -6.40 -6.59 4.78
CA LEU A 129 -4.96 -6.32 4.71
C LEU A 129 -4.30 -6.47 6.08
N ARG A 130 -4.89 -5.84 7.11
CA ARG A 130 -4.42 -5.97 8.49
C ARG A 130 -4.42 -7.42 8.98
N ALA A 131 -5.51 -8.15 8.74
CA ALA A 131 -5.65 -9.54 9.17
C ALA A 131 -4.65 -10.50 8.49
N CYS A 132 -4.25 -10.20 7.25
CA CYS A 132 -3.20 -10.94 6.53
C CYS A 132 -1.78 -10.37 6.78
N GLU A 133 -1.63 -9.46 7.75
CA GLU A 133 -0.37 -8.78 8.08
C GLU A 133 0.31 -8.09 6.88
N GLN A 134 -0.51 -7.65 5.92
CA GLN A 134 -0.02 -7.00 4.70
C GLN A 134 0.01 -5.49 4.86
N PRO A 135 1.08 -4.80 4.38
CA PRO A 135 1.17 -3.35 4.44
C PRO A 135 -0.03 -2.65 3.77
N PRO A 136 -0.50 -1.51 4.30
CA PRO A 136 -1.65 -0.81 3.76
C PRO A 136 -1.32 -0.17 2.40
N PRO A 137 -2.32 0.32 1.65
CA PRO A 137 -2.06 1.24 0.55
C PRO A 137 -1.39 2.52 1.07
N SER A 138 -0.76 3.29 0.19
CA SER A 138 -0.26 4.61 0.56
C SER A 138 -1.43 5.51 0.96
N TRP A 139 -1.47 5.97 2.21
CA TRP A 139 -2.59 6.76 2.73
C TRP A 139 -2.80 8.06 1.96
N SER A 140 -1.72 8.78 1.64
CA SER A 140 -1.80 10.02 0.86
C SER A 140 -2.32 9.78 -0.55
N ARG A 141 -1.86 8.70 -1.22
CA ARG A 141 -2.36 8.32 -2.54
C ARG A 141 -3.82 7.89 -2.48
N LEU A 142 -4.22 7.13 -1.45
CA LEU A 142 -5.61 6.75 -1.24
C LEU A 142 -6.51 7.98 -1.11
N THR A 143 -6.09 9.00 -0.35
CA THR A 143 -6.82 10.26 -0.26
C THR A 143 -7.00 10.91 -1.63
N VAL A 144 -5.92 11.07 -2.40
CA VAL A 144 -5.97 11.66 -3.75
C VAL A 144 -6.89 10.85 -4.68
N ASP A 145 -6.72 9.53 -4.71
CA ASP A 145 -7.53 8.62 -5.52
C ASP A 145 -9.03 8.75 -5.19
N LEU A 146 -9.38 8.92 -3.90
CA LEU A 146 -10.78 9.05 -3.49
C LEU A 146 -11.36 10.45 -3.75
N THR A 147 -10.57 11.53 -3.65
CA THR A 147 -11.04 12.87 -4.07
C THR A 147 -11.39 12.94 -5.55
N ARG A 148 -10.68 12.14 -6.37
CA ARG A 148 -10.88 12.06 -7.82
C ARG A 148 -11.73 10.87 -8.25
N TRP A 149 -12.44 10.22 -7.32
CA TRP A 149 -13.21 9.00 -7.62
C TRP A 149 -14.28 9.21 -8.71
N HIS A 150 -14.88 10.39 -8.72
CA HIS A 150 -15.92 10.77 -9.70
C HIS A 150 -15.36 11.40 -10.98
N ASP A 151 -14.06 11.69 -11.02
CA ASP A 151 -13.41 12.19 -12.24
C ASP A 151 -13.19 11.02 -13.22
N ARG A 152 -13.94 11.05 -14.32
CA ARG A 152 -13.84 10.04 -15.38
C ARG A 152 -12.48 10.03 -16.05
N LYS A 153 -11.74 11.16 -16.07
CA LYS A 153 -10.39 11.23 -16.65
C LYS A 153 -9.36 10.56 -15.76
N ALA A 154 -9.54 10.63 -14.43
CA ALA A 154 -8.65 9.98 -13.47
C ALA A 154 -8.72 8.44 -13.53
N ARG A 155 -9.87 7.86 -13.95
CA ARG A 155 -10.05 6.41 -14.17
C ARG A 155 -9.59 5.54 -12.99
N ILE A 156 -9.78 6.01 -11.76
CA ILE A 156 -9.27 5.38 -10.54
C ILE A 156 -9.67 3.89 -10.41
N PRO A 157 -10.94 3.48 -10.62
CA PRO A 157 -11.31 2.06 -10.52
C PRO A 157 -10.57 1.17 -11.52
N TYR A 158 -10.32 1.69 -12.73
CA TYR A 158 -9.56 0.98 -13.75
C TYR A 158 -8.09 0.86 -13.34
N LEU A 159 -7.45 1.95 -12.89
CA LEU A 159 -6.05 1.92 -12.45
C LEU A 159 -5.84 0.96 -11.28
N TRP A 160 -6.75 0.93 -10.30
CA TRP A 160 -6.68 -0.06 -9.22
C TRP A 160 -6.84 -1.49 -9.72
N THR A 161 -7.65 -1.72 -10.75
CA THR A 161 -7.79 -3.05 -11.36
C THR A 161 -6.51 -3.46 -12.08
N VAL A 162 -5.86 -2.53 -12.80
CA VAL A 162 -4.56 -2.76 -13.45
C VAL A 162 -3.49 -3.10 -12.41
N ASP A 163 -3.34 -2.29 -11.37
CA ASP A 163 -2.34 -2.50 -10.31
C ASP A 163 -2.55 -3.84 -9.57
N PHE A 164 -3.79 -4.33 -9.51
CA PHE A 164 -4.09 -5.63 -8.90
C PHE A 164 -3.68 -6.82 -9.76
N HIS A 165 -3.82 -6.70 -11.08
CA HIS A 165 -3.47 -7.75 -12.05
C HIS A 165 -2.04 -7.62 -12.59
N GLU A 166 -1.28 -6.61 -12.15
CA GLU A 166 0.11 -6.45 -12.54
C GLU A 166 0.88 -7.75 -12.24
N PRO A 167 1.69 -8.28 -13.18
CA PRO A 167 2.51 -9.47 -12.91
C PRO A 167 3.52 -9.21 -11.79
N PRO A 168 4.05 -10.24 -11.10
CA PRO A 168 5.18 -10.06 -10.21
C PRO A 168 6.36 -9.70 -11.09
N THR A 169 6.86 -8.47 -11.02
CA THR A 169 8.12 -8.14 -11.65
C THR A 169 9.16 -9.07 -11.01
N ARG A 170 9.73 -9.98 -11.81
CA ARG A 170 10.86 -10.80 -11.39
C ARG A 170 11.94 -9.83 -10.93
N SER A 171 12.11 -9.69 -9.62
CA SER A 171 13.21 -8.93 -9.07
C SER A 171 14.48 -9.50 -9.67
N ARG A 172 15.23 -8.62 -10.31
CA ARG A 172 16.44 -8.85 -11.09
C ARG A 172 17.52 -9.55 -10.25
N SER A 173 17.41 -10.85 -10.04
CA SER A 173 18.52 -11.74 -9.71
C SER A 173 19.32 -12.01 -10.98
N ALA A 174 19.91 -10.93 -11.52
CA ALA A 174 20.84 -10.96 -12.63
C ALA A 174 22.03 -10.05 -12.30
N LYS A 175 22.65 -10.29 -11.15
CA LYS A 175 23.98 -9.76 -10.79
C LYS A 175 24.60 -10.53 -9.61
N ALA A 176 24.54 -11.85 -9.66
CA ALA A 176 25.30 -12.72 -8.78
C ALA A 176 25.54 -14.06 -9.48
N ASP A 177 26.15 -14.03 -10.66
CA ASP A 177 26.87 -15.21 -11.18
C ASP A 177 27.87 -14.86 -12.30
N ARG A 178 28.41 -13.64 -12.28
CA ARG A 178 29.49 -13.22 -13.19
C ARG A 178 30.77 -12.86 -12.44
N SER A 179 31.04 -13.59 -11.36
CA SER A 179 32.28 -13.50 -10.58
C SER A 179 32.87 -14.89 -10.28
N ALA A 180 32.79 -15.82 -11.24
CA ALA A 180 33.50 -17.10 -11.16
C ALA A 180 34.23 -17.44 -12.47
N THR A 181 34.90 -16.47 -13.09
CA THR A 181 35.89 -16.76 -14.14
C THR A 181 36.88 -15.60 -14.31
N THR A 182 37.89 -15.49 -13.42
CA THR A 182 39.29 -15.14 -13.76
C THR A 182 40.15 -14.96 -12.50
N ALA A 183 40.99 -15.94 -12.20
CA ALA A 183 42.34 -15.81 -11.62
C ALA A 183 42.89 -17.24 -11.55
N GLY A 184 43.62 -17.70 -12.57
CA GLY A 184 45.07 -17.87 -12.48
C GLY A 184 45.38 -19.28 -11.96
N GLY A 185 45.79 -20.25 -12.77
CA GLY A 185 47.10 -20.22 -13.44
C GLY A 185 48.15 -20.72 -12.46
N GLY A 186 48.37 -22.04 -12.43
CA GLY A 186 49.32 -22.70 -11.54
C GLY A 186 49.41 -24.19 -11.84
N THR A 187 50.10 -24.51 -12.93
CA THR A 187 50.63 -25.83 -13.26
C THR A 187 51.34 -26.48 -12.07
N ASN A 188 51.01 -27.73 -11.74
CA ASN A 188 52.05 -28.67 -11.34
C ASN A 188 51.69 -30.09 -11.76
N ASP A 189 52.42 -30.51 -12.78
CA ASP A 189 52.58 -31.88 -13.24
C ASP A 189 53.52 -32.59 -12.26
N GLN A 190 53.06 -33.63 -11.58
CA GLN A 190 53.97 -34.66 -11.07
C GLN A 190 53.27 -36.02 -10.98
N SER A 191 53.48 -36.76 -12.07
CA SER A 191 53.48 -38.21 -12.15
C SER A 191 54.31 -38.85 -11.03
N THR A 192 53.75 -39.84 -10.32
CA THR A 192 54.39 -41.15 -10.12
C THR A 192 53.37 -42.19 -9.66
N ARG A 193 53.01 -43.09 -10.57
CA ARG A 193 52.70 -44.49 -10.27
C ARG A 193 53.94 -45.16 -9.68
N LYS A 194 53.79 -45.94 -8.62
CA LYS A 194 54.33 -47.31 -8.58
C LYS A 194 53.68 -48.14 -7.47
N ASP A 195 52.99 -49.19 -7.89
CA ASP A 195 52.77 -50.40 -7.11
C ASP A 195 54.11 -51.08 -6.81
N THR A 196 54.31 -51.62 -5.60
CA THR A 196 54.78 -53.01 -5.43
C THR A 196 54.70 -53.49 -3.98
N SER A 197 54.18 -54.70 -3.85
CA SER A 197 54.13 -55.57 -2.67
C SER A 197 55.50 -55.92 -2.09
N THR A 198 55.55 -56.25 -0.80
CA THR A 198 56.06 -57.52 -0.27
C THR A 198 55.40 -57.75 1.09
#